data_AF-A0A352VSW2-F1
#
_entry.id   AF-A0A352VSW2-F1
#
_cell.length_a   1.000
_cell.length_b   1.000
_cell.length_c   1.000
_cell.angle_alpha   90.00
_cell.angle_beta   90.00
_cell.angle_gamma   90.00
#
_symmetry.space_group_name_H-M   'P 1'
#
loop_
_entity.id
_entity.type
_entity.pdbx_description
1 polymer ?
#
loop_
_entity_poly.entity_id
_entity_poly.type
_entity_poly.pdbx_seq_one_letter_code
_entity_poly.pdbx_strand_id
1 'polypeptide(L)' 'ELPYAYHPEFGFLTSCPTNVGSGLRASVFMHLPGLVLTKEIAKVLQGLGQVGLTFRGLYGEGSEVV' A
#
# COMPACT_ATOMS: atom_id res chain seq x y z
N GLU A 1 -0.19 -25.64 19.59
CA GLU A 1 -0.10 -24.31 18.94
C GLU A 1 1.31 -24.14 18.39
N LEU A 2 1.47 -23.46 17.26
CA LEU A 2 2.79 -23.22 16.66
C LEU A 2 3.26 -21.81 17.09
N PRO A 3 4.47 -21.64 17.66
CA PRO A 3 4.96 -20.31 18.00
C PRO A 3 5.18 -19.50 16.72
N TYR A 4 4.72 -18.25 16.71
CA TYR A 4 5.06 -17.31 15.64
C TYR A 4 6.55 -16.95 15.70
N ALA A 5 7.19 -16.84 14.54
CA ALA A 5 8.56 -16.35 14.45
C ALA A 5 8.58 -14.84 14.79
N TYR A 6 9.18 -14.50 15.93
CA TYR A 6 9.26 -13.12 16.43
C TYR A 6 10.69 -12.78 16.85
N HIS A 7 11.15 -11.59 16.50
CA HIS A 7 12.43 -11.04 16.90
C HIS A 7 12.24 -9.75 17.70
N PRO A 8 12.96 -9.54 18.83
CA PRO A 8 12.78 -8.34 19.67
C PRO A 8 12.94 -7.01 18.92
N GLU A 9 13.83 -6.95 17.94
CA GLU A 9 14.08 -5.74 17.14
C GLU A 9 13.21 -5.67 15.88
N PHE A 10 12.88 -6.81 15.27
CA PHE A 10 12.26 -6.85 13.94
C PHE A 10 10.78 -7.25 13.96
N GLY A 11 10.22 -7.57 15.12
CA GLY A 11 8.82 -8.01 15.24
C GLY A 11 8.56 -9.37 14.61
N PHE A 12 7.38 -9.54 14.01
CA PHE A 12 6.99 -10.77 13.33
C PHE A 12 7.80 -10.97 12.04
N LEU A 13 8.49 -12.10 11.97
CA LEU A 13 9.35 -12.45 10.84
C LEU A 13 8.54 -13.09 9.71
N THR A 14 8.91 -12.75 8.49
CA THR A 14 8.25 -13.21 7.26
C THR A 14 9.26 -13.19 6.10
N SER A 15 9.01 -13.98 5.06
CA SER A 15 9.89 -14.07 3.89
C SER A 15 9.86 -12.80 3.03
N CYS A 16 8.77 -12.03 3.06
CA CYS A 16 8.66 -10.76 2.35
C CYS A 16 9.05 -9.60 3.28
N PRO A 17 10.16 -8.88 3.02
CA PRO A 17 10.63 -7.81 3.91
C PRO A 17 9.60 -6.70 4.16
N THR A 18 8.71 -6.43 3.20
CA THR A 18 7.68 -5.39 3.32
C THR A 18 6.59 -5.69 4.36
N ASN A 19 6.56 -6.92 4.88
CA ASN A 19 5.60 -7.35 5.90
C ASN A 19 6.28 -7.60 7.26
N VAL A 20 7.59 -7.38 7.42
CA VAL A 20 8.30 -7.54 8.71
C VAL A 20 7.81 -6.49 9.71
N GLY A 21 7.83 -6.82 11.01
CA GLY A 21 7.38 -5.93 12.07
C GLY A 21 5.99 -6.32 12.56
N SER A 22 4.96 -5.59 12.14
CA SER A 22 3.58 -5.89 12.52
C SER A 22 2.94 -7.00 11.68
N GLY A 23 3.46 -7.31 10.50
CA GLY A 23 2.77 -8.17 9.54
C GLY A 23 1.53 -7.52 8.90
N LEU A 24 1.23 -6.26 9.23
CA LEU A 24 -0.02 -5.61 8.85
C LEU A 24 0.07 -4.94 7.49
N ARG A 25 -0.93 -5.21 6.64
CA ARG A 25 -1.21 -4.43 5.43
C ARG A 25 -2.67 -4.02 5.42
N ALA A 26 -2.91 -2.72 5.47
CA ALA A 26 -4.25 -2.14 5.33
C ALA A 26 -4.38 -1.51 3.94
N SER A 27 -5.49 -1.78 3.25
CA SER A 27 -5.75 -1.23 1.92
C SER A 27 -7.24 -0.96 1.72
N VAL A 28 -7.54 0.09 0.98
CA VAL A 28 -8.89 0.41 0.52
C VAL A 28 -8.93 0.44 -1.01
N PHE A 29 -10.04 0.00 -1.57
CA PHE A 29 -10.30 0.13 -3.00
C PHE A 29 -11.31 1.27 -3.22
N MET A 30 -10.96 2.22 -4.09
CA MET A 30 -11.74 3.44 -4.30
C MET A 30 -12.00 3.67 -5.79
N HIS A 31 -13.23 4.03 -6.12
CA HIS A 31 -13.60 4.49 -7.46
C HIS A 31 -13.59 6.02 -7.48
N LEU A 32 -12.69 6.61 -8.28
CA LEU A 32 -12.40 8.05 -8.27
C LEU A 32 -12.60 8.72 -9.65
N PRO A 33 -13.74 8.53 -10.34
CA PRO A 33 -13.94 9.05 -11.70
C PRO A 33 -13.91 10.58 -11.75
N GLY A 34 -14.34 11.25 -10.67
CA GLY A 34 -14.29 12.72 -10.57
C GLY A 34 -12.87 13.26 -10.72
N LEU A 35 -11.89 12.65 -10.04
CA LEU A 35 -10.49 13.07 -10.10
C LEU A 35 -9.85 12.80 -11.46
N VAL A 36 -10.29 11.76 -12.15
CA VAL A 36 -9.85 11.46 -13.53
C VAL A 36 -10.41 12.50 -14.49
N LEU A 37 -11.73 12.74 -14.45
CA LEU A 37 -12.42 13.68 -15.34
C LEU A 37 -11.92 15.12 -15.15
N THR A 38 -11.59 15.52 -13.93
CA THR A 38 -11.01 16.84 -13.63
C THR A 38 -9.50 16.92 -13.84
N LYS A 39 -8.83 15.82 -14.23
CA LYS A 39 -7.36 15.73 -14.41
C LYS A 39 -6.54 16.03 -13.15
N GLU A 40 -7.13 15.84 -11.97
CA GLU A 40 -6.48 16.08 -10.67
C GLU A 40 -5.83 14.81 -10.08
N ILE A 41 -6.11 13.63 -10.65
CA ILE A 41 -5.65 12.35 -10.11
C ILE A 41 -4.13 12.28 -9.89
N ALA A 42 -3.33 12.77 -10.84
CA ALA A 42 -1.87 12.73 -10.73
C ALA A 42 -1.33 13.53 -9.53
N LYS A 43 -1.93 14.69 -9.26
CA LYS A 43 -1.56 15.57 -8.14
C LYS A 43 -1.88 14.90 -6.80
N VAL A 44 -3.05 14.26 -6.70
CA VAL A 44 -3.46 13.51 -5.51
C VAL A 44 -2.52 12.33 -5.26
N LEU A 45 -2.23 11.54 -6.30
CA LEU A 45 -1.34 10.38 -6.19
C LEU A 45 0.10 10.75 -5.80
N GLN A 46 0.63 11.87 -6.27
CA GLN A 46 1.92 12.39 -5.83
C GLN A 46 1.92 12.78 -4.34
N GLY A 47 0.82 13.37 -3.85
CA GLY A 47 0.66 13.72 -2.44
C GLY A 47 0.63 12.51 -1.50
N LEU A 48 0.08 11.37 -1.94
CA LEU A 48 0.00 10.14 -1.13
C LEU A 48 1.40 9.62 -0.73
N GLY A 49 2.38 9.74 -1.62
CA GLY A 49 3.76 9.32 -1.34
C GLY A 49 4.38 10.10 -0.17
N GLN A 50 4.01 11.37 0.01
CA GLN A 50 4.54 12.21 1.09
C GLN A 50 4.01 11.82 2.48
N VAL A 51 2.83 11.20 2.54
CA VAL A 51 2.21 10.75 3.80
C VAL A 51 2.46 9.26 4.09
N GLY A 52 3.36 8.62 3.33
CA GLY A 52 3.73 7.22 3.53
C GLY A 52 2.70 6.21 3.03
N LEU A 53 1.77 6.63 2.18
CA LEU A 53 0.81 5.73 1.54
C LEU A 53 1.29 5.33 0.14
N THR A 54 1.08 4.07 -0.20
CA THR A 54 1.31 3.56 -1.56
C THR A 54 -0.03 3.40 -2.28
N PHE A 55 -0.01 3.53 -3.60
CA PHE A 55 -1.18 3.31 -4.45
C PHE A 55 -0.84 2.31 -5.55
N ARG A 56 -1.87 1.68 -6.08
CA ARG A 56 -1.78 0.78 -7.24
C ARG A 56 -3.05 0.89 -8.08
N GLY A 57 -2.90 0.78 -9.39
CA GLY A 57 -4.04 0.66 -10.30
C GLY A 57 -4.76 -0.67 -10.13
N LEU A 58 -5.86 -0.84 -10.88
CA LEU A 58 -6.75 -2.00 -10.77
C LEU A 58 -6.00 -3.33 -10.97
N TYR A 59 -4.99 -3.33 -11.84
CA TYR A 59 -4.23 -4.52 -12.23
C TYR A 59 -2.95 -4.73 -11.42
N GLY A 60 -2.77 -3.99 -10.32
CA GLY A 60 -1.63 -4.14 -9.42
C GLY A 60 -0.59 -3.02 -9.53
N GLU A 61 0.59 -3.27 -8.97
CA GLU A 61 1.67 -2.29 -8.87
C GLU A 61 2.15 -1.87 -10.27
N GLY A 62 2.27 -0.56 -10.51
CA GLY A 62 2.66 -0.01 -11.81
C GLY A 62 1.59 -0.07 -12.90
N SER A 63 0.40 -0.59 -12.62
CA SER A 63 -0.71 -0.58 -13.59
C SER A 63 -1.32 0.81 -13.77
N GLU A 64 -1.85 1.06 -14.96
CA GLU A 64 -2.51 2.32 -15.27
C GLU A 64 -3.69 2.59 -14.31
N VAL A 65 -3.72 3.82 -13.81
CA VAL A 65 -4.86 4.37 -13.09
C VAL A 65 -5.74 5.04 -14.14
N VAL A 66 -6.71 4.27 -14.66
CA VAL A 66 -7.68 4.72 -15.67
C VAL A 66 -8.87 5.39 -15.00
#